data_AF-A0A316AI49-F1
#
_entry.id   AF-A0A316AI49-F1
#
_cell.length_a   1.000
_cell.length_b   1.000
_cell.length_c   1.000
_cell.angle_alpha   90.00
_cell.angle_beta   90.00
_cell.angle_gamma   90.00
#
_symmetry.space_group_name_H-M   'P 1'
#
loop_
_entity.id
_entity.type
_entity.pdbx_description
1 polymer ?
#
loop_
_entity_poly.entity_id
_entity_poly.type
_entity_poly.pdbx_seq_one_letter_code
_entity_poly.pdbx_strand_id
1 'polypeptide(L)'
;MKQLILSLLILTTCGLYAQNIKPDKIIKRDNIQMEVKVIEVTESTVKYKKYTNLDGPVYSINKRELAVIIYANGESEVFDQTATNTPEGNKAKQEATEKKQTTTLSEENEQIEIDKGKRFILAYEAGYSLFSDQSNNASGMYLGMMAGYKFNRALSTEILFSGGTFFPKEPTGSIGITELKSLELGLRGTYRIHFSPIKDNGLYLVGGLGYAGTYGKYTDYLQKGSPTYNLDGYDGFGYRIGGGLKFGIFGVGLEYQAVERIYSFLKIGVTYGF
;
A
#
# COMPACT_ATOMS: atom_id res chain seq x y z
N MET A 1 1.49 19.69 25.05
CA MET A 1 2.28 18.44 25.08
C MET A 1 1.44 17.21 25.47
N LYS A 2 0.72 17.20 26.62
CA LYS A 2 -0.15 16.06 27.01
C LYS A 2 -1.23 15.68 25.96
N GLN A 3 -1.83 16.66 25.29
CA GLN A 3 -2.85 16.44 24.26
C GLN A 3 -2.29 15.81 22.95
N LEU A 4 -1.00 16.07 22.64
CA LEU A 4 -0.29 15.49 21.48
C LEU A 4 0.17 14.06 21.77
N ILE A 5 0.56 13.76 23.01
CA ILE A 5 0.91 12.40 23.44
C ILE A 5 -0.33 11.50 23.44
N LEU A 6 -1.48 12.03 23.87
CA LEU A 6 -2.74 11.28 23.87
C LEU A 6 -3.24 10.96 22.46
N SER A 7 -3.07 11.90 21.51
CA SER A 7 -3.44 11.68 20.10
C SER A 7 -2.50 10.70 19.39
N LEU A 8 -1.21 10.69 19.71
CA LEU A 8 -0.25 9.71 19.19
C LEU A 8 -0.49 8.28 19.75
N LEU A 9 -0.94 8.18 21.00
CA LEU A 9 -1.29 6.91 21.65
C LEU A 9 -2.61 6.32 21.10
N ILE A 10 -3.59 7.17 20.77
CA ILE A 10 -4.85 6.74 20.13
C ILE A 10 -4.58 6.23 18.71
N LEU A 11 -3.70 6.89 17.95
CA LEU A 11 -3.37 6.50 16.57
C LEU A 11 -2.60 5.17 16.49
N THR A 12 -1.80 4.83 17.51
CA THR A 12 -1.11 3.53 17.61
C THR A 12 -2.04 2.39 18.02
N THR A 13 -3.09 2.67 18.82
CA THR A 13 -4.08 1.63 19.19
C THR A 13 -5.07 1.29 18.08
N CYS A 14 -5.42 2.22 17.17
CA CYS A 14 -6.27 1.92 16.02
C CYS A 14 -5.63 0.94 15.03
N GLY A 15 -4.29 0.90 14.93
CA GLY A 15 -3.57 -0.02 14.04
C GLY A 15 -3.61 -1.50 14.48
N LEU A 16 -3.95 -1.77 15.74
CA LEU A 16 -3.96 -3.14 16.29
C LEU A 16 -5.33 -3.84 16.18
N TYR A 17 -6.38 -3.15 15.75
CA TYR A 17 -7.72 -3.72 15.59
C TYR A 17 -8.04 -4.19 14.16
N ALA A 18 -7.11 -4.04 13.22
CA ALA A 18 -7.20 -4.70 11.92
C ALA A 18 -6.79 -6.18 12.02
N GLN A 19 -7.34 -6.92 12.99
CA GLN A 19 -7.45 -8.36 12.81
C GLN A 19 -8.50 -8.56 11.72
N ASN A 20 -8.04 -8.86 10.50
CA ASN A 20 -8.91 -9.29 9.43
C ASN A 20 -9.72 -10.49 9.94
N ILE A 21 -10.97 -10.26 10.37
CA ILE A 21 -11.92 -11.33 10.64
C ILE A 21 -12.16 -11.97 9.29
N LYS A 22 -11.49 -13.09 9.04
CA LYS A 22 -11.75 -13.90 7.86
C LYS A 22 -13.07 -14.64 8.08
N PRO A 23 -13.99 -14.65 7.11
CA PRO A 23 -15.17 -15.51 7.20
C PRO A 23 -14.78 -16.98 7.12
N ASP A 24 -15.60 -17.85 7.68
CA ASP A 24 -15.58 -19.26 7.30
C ASP A 24 -16.09 -19.39 5.86
N LYS A 25 -15.68 -20.43 5.16
CA LYS A 25 -16.11 -20.73 3.80
C LYS A 25 -16.71 -22.13 3.75
N ILE A 26 -17.95 -22.21 3.26
CA ILE A 26 -18.55 -23.48 2.86
C ILE A 26 -18.39 -23.62 1.37
N ILE A 27 -17.75 -24.69 0.92
CA ILE A 27 -17.67 -25.07 -0.50
C ILE A 27 -18.60 -26.25 -0.69
N LYS A 28 -19.64 -26.05 -1.49
CA LYS A 28 -20.56 -27.11 -1.90
C LYS A 28 -19.94 -27.99 -2.99
N ARG A 29 -20.52 -29.17 -3.21
CA ARG A 29 -20.08 -30.12 -4.26
C ARG A 29 -20.35 -29.62 -5.68
N ASP A 30 -21.27 -28.66 -5.85
CA ASP A 30 -21.46 -27.92 -7.10
C ASP A 30 -20.46 -26.74 -7.23
N ASN A 31 -19.43 -26.69 -6.39
CA ASN A 31 -18.41 -25.64 -6.27
C ASN A 31 -18.97 -24.24 -5.96
N ILE A 32 -20.22 -24.14 -5.47
CA ILE A 32 -20.72 -22.88 -4.92
C ILE A 32 -20.04 -22.62 -3.57
N GLN A 33 -19.28 -21.53 -3.51
CA GLN A 33 -18.67 -21.05 -2.29
C GLN A 33 -19.57 -20.04 -1.58
N MET A 34 -19.71 -20.19 -0.27
CA MET A 34 -20.45 -19.26 0.58
C MET A 34 -19.56 -18.78 1.71
N GLU A 35 -19.48 -17.46 1.89
CA GLU A 35 -18.87 -16.86 3.08
C GLU A 35 -19.90 -16.83 4.21
N VAL A 36 -19.55 -17.48 5.31
CA VAL A 36 -20.47 -17.75 6.41
C VAL A 36 -19.78 -17.63 7.76
N LYS A 37 -20.59 -17.68 8.81
CA LYS A 37 -20.15 -18.05 10.15
C LYS A 37 -20.78 -19.40 10.48
N VAL A 38 -19.96 -20.44 10.62
CA VAL A 38 -20.43 -21.77 11.04
C VAL A 38 -20.83 -21.68 12.50
N ILE A 39 -22.02 -22.18 12.82
CA ILE A 39 -22.58 -22.16 14.19
C ILE A 39 -22.45 -23.54 14.82
N GLU A 40 -22.76 -24.59 14.06
CA GLU A 40 -22.79 -25.96 14.56
C GLU A 40 -22.57 -26.93 13.40
N VAL A 41 -21.75 -27.96 13.63
CA VAL A 41 -21.52 -29.08 12.71
C VAL A 41 -22.00 -30.35 13.40
N THR A 42 -23.02 -30.99 12.84
CA THR A 42 -23.58 -32.27 13.32
C THR A 42 -23.12 -33.42 12.43
N GLU A 43 -23.59 -34.65 12.70
CA GLU A 43 -23.28 -35.82 11.86
C GLU A 43 -23.80 -35.69 10.43
N SER A 44 -24.91 -34.99 10.21
CA SER A 44 -25.60 -34.94 8.91
C SER A 44 -25.77 -33.52 8.34
N THR A 45 -25.67 -32.48 9.17
CA THR A 45 -25.97 -31.10 8.78
C THR A 45 -25.01 -30.09 9.37
N VAL A 46 -24.89 -28.95 8.69
CA VAL A 46 -24.11 -27.79 9.11
C VAL A 46 -25.05 -26.60 9.23
N LYS A 47 -25.10 -25.98 10.41
CA LYS A 47 -25.83 -24.73 10.65
C LYS A 47 -24.89 -23.55 10.51
N TYR A 48 -25.33 -22.51 9.80
CA TYR A 48 -24.51 -21.35 9.52
C TYR A 48 -25.34 -20.06 9.42
N LYS A 49 -24.68 -18.90 9.57
CA LYS A 49 -25.22 -17.59 9.21
C LYS A 49 -24.46 -17.02 8.03
N LYS A 50 -25.11 -16.25 7.16
CA LYS A 50 -24.43 -15.55 6.07
C LYS A 50 -23.50 -14.50 6.64
N TYR A 51 -22.27 -14.42 6.13
CA TYR A 51 -21.30 -13.46 6.64
C TYR A 51 -21.76 -12.00 6.48
N THR A 52 -22.51 -11.71 5.41
CA THR A 52 -23.11 -10.40 5.15
C THR A 52 -24.30 -10.05 6.04
N ASN A 53 -24.81 -11.01 6.83
CA ASN A 53 -25.94 -10.78 7.73
C ASN A 53 -25.86 -11.71 8.96
N LEU A 54 -24.94 -11.40 9.89
CA LEU A 54 -24.71 -12.18 11.12
C LEU A 54 -25.86 -12.06 12.14
N ASP A 55 -26.69 -11.04 12.05
CA ASP A 55 -27.92 -10.89 12.87
C ASP A 55 -29.13 -11.57 12.23
N GLY A 56 -28.97 -12.10 11.02
CA GLY A 56 -30.01 -12.80 10.27
C GLY A 56 -30.32 -14.22 10.79
N PRO A 57 -31.21 -14.93 10.06
CA PRO A 57 -31.63 -16.28 10.42
C PRO A 57 -30.47 -17.29 10.28
N VAL A 58 -30.60 -18.40 11.01
CA VAL A 58 -29.70 -19.54 10.90
C VAL A 58 -30.17 -20.43 9.76
N TYR A 59 -29.28 -20.70 8.81
CA TYR A 59 -29.49 -21.61 7.70
C TYR A 59 -28.90 -22.99 8.03
N SER A 60 -29.39 -24.02 7.37
CA SER A 60 -28.90 -25.40 7.51
C SER A 60 -28.64 -26.00 6.14
N ILE A 61 -27.53 -26.73 5.99
CA ILE A 61 -27.16 -27.45 4.77
C ILE A 61 -26.73 -28.87 5.10
N ASN A 62 -27.07 -29.83 4.24
CA ASN A 62 -26.70 -31.22 4.44
C ASN A 62 -25.20 -31.43 4.12
N LYS A 63 -24.47 -32.20 4.94
CA LYS A 63 -23.06 -32.54 4.68
C LYS A 63 -22.86 -33.24 3.34
N ARG A 64 -23.87 -33.94 2.82
CA ARG A 64 -23.87 -34.54 1.48
C ARG A 64 -23.86 -33.52 0.33
N GLU A 65 -24.16 -32.26 0.60
CA GLU A 65 -24.04 -31.19 -0.38
C GLU A 65 -22.69 -30.48 -0.30
N LEU A 66 -21.88 -30.78 0.73
CA LEU A 66 -20.63 -30.09 1.01
C LEU A 66 -19.45 -30.87 0.47
N ALA A 67 -18.48 -30.16 -0.10
CA ALA A 67 -17.18 -30.69 -0.44
C ALA A 67 -16.20 -30.43 0.71
N VAL A 68 -16.15 -29.18 1.20
CA VAL A 68 -15.25 -28.77 2.28
C VAL A 68 -15.81 -27.58 3.06
N ILE A 69 -15.48 -27.51 4.35
CA ILE A 69 -15.55 -26.29 5.15
C ILE A 69 -14.14 -25.81 5.40
N ILE A 70 -13.87 -24.51 5.21
CA ILE A 70 -12.61 -23.85 5.58
C ILE A 70 -12.94 -22.83 6.65
N TYR A 71 -12.46 -23.04 7.87
CA TYR A 71 -12.72 -22.16 9.00
C TYR A 71 -11.83 -20.90 8.95
N ALA A 72 -12.25 -19.86 9.65
CA ALA A 72 -11.51 -18.59 9.74
C ALA A 72 -10.06 -18.75 10.26
N ASN A 73 -9.82 -19.77 11.09
CA ASN A 73 -8.49 -20.13 11.61
C ASN A 73 -7.60 -20.87 10.58
N GLY A 74 -8.15 -21.24 9.42
CA GLY A 74 -7.46 -21.97 8.35
C GLY A 74 -7.60 -23.49 8.40
N GLU A 75 -8.24 -24.06 9.42
CA GLU A 75 -8.56 -25.49 9.47
C GLU A 75 -9.62 -25.86 8.43
N SER A 76 -9.61 -27.11 7.96
CA SER A 76 -10.58 -27.59 6.98
C SER A 76 -11.15 -28.97 7.31
N GLU A 77 -12.41 -29.18 6.95
CA GLU A 77 -13.13 -30.45 7.09
C GLU A 77 -13.65 -30.88 5.72
N VAL A 78 -13.12 -31.98 5.19
CA VAL A 78 -13.45 -32.51 3.86
C VAL A 78 -14.50 -33.61 3.98
N PHE A 79 -15.51 -33.59 3.11
CA PHE A 79 -16.61 -34.56 3.11
C PHE A 79 -16.55 -35.46 1.88
N ASP A 80 -15.95 -36.64 2.03
CA ASP A 80 -15.90 -37.65 0.96
C ASP A 80 -17.24 -38.37 0.77
N GLN A 81 -17.50 -38.82 -0.46
CA GLN A 81 -18.61 -39.74 -0.75
C GLN A 81 -18.18 -41.17 -0.45
N THR A 82 -18.47 -41.68 0.75
CA THR A 82 -18.57 -43.13 0.91
C THR A 82 -19.91 -43.60 0.33
N ALA A 83 -19.79 -44.21 -0.86
CA ALA A 83 -20.75 -44.88 -1.72
C ALA A 83 -22.16 -45.16 -1.19
N THR A 84 -23.17 -44.69 -1.94
CA THR A 84 -24.32 -45.53 -2.33
C THR A 84 -24.97 -45.04 -3.63
N ASN A 85 -24.77 -45.82 -4.69
CA ASN A 85 -25.55 -46.04 -5.93
C ASN A 85 -25.96 -44.89 -6.89
N THR A 86 -25.43 -45.01 -8.12
CA THR A 86 -25.63 -44.35 -9.46
C THR A 86 -27.10 -44.37 -9.98
N PRO A 87 -27.53 -43.70 -11.11
CA PRO A 87 -26.74 -43.33 -12.31
C PRO A 87 -26.98 -41.96 -13.03
N GLU A 88 -25.90 -41.56 -13.72
CA GLU A 88 -25.76 -40.92 -15.05
C GLU A 88 -26.42 -39.57 -15.41
N GLY A 89 -25.59 -38.63 -15.88
CA GLY A 89 -26.00 -37.54 -16.78
C GLY A 89 -25.11 -36.29 -16.79
N ASN A 90 -24.46 -36.04 -17.94
CA ASN A 90 -23.86 -34.76 -18.40
C ASN A 90 -22.42 -34.39 -18.00
N LYS A 91 -21.46 -34.96 -18.74
CA LYS A 91 -20.03 -34.58 -18.77
C LYS A 91 -19.64 -33.50 -19.81
N ALA A 92 -20.56 -32.68 -20.31
CA ALA A 92 -20.25 -31.76 -21.43
C ALA A 92 -20.24 -30.26 -21.08
N LYS A 93 -20.34 -29.86 -19.81
CA LYS A 93 -20.36 -28.43 -19.41
C LYS A 93 -19.36 -28.04 -18.31
N GLN A 94 -18.52 -28.97 -17.85
CA GLN A 94 -17.57 -28.73 -16.75
C GLN A 94 -16.16 -28.33 -17.23
N GLU A 95 -15.75 -28.65 -18.46
CA GLU A 95 -14.37 -28.42 -18.91
C GLU A 95 -14.01 -26.94 -19.20
N ALA A 96 -14.99 -26.05 -19.35
CA ALA A 96 -14.74 -24.62 -19.62
C ALA A 96 -14.64 -23.76 -18.34
N THR A 97 -15.25 -24.20 -17.24
CA THR A 97 -15.26 -23.46 -15.96
C THR A 97 -14.10 -23.89 -15.06
N GLU A 98 -13.76 -25.19 -15.08
CA GLU A 98 -12.70 -25.79 -14.27
C GLU A 98 -11.30 -25.32 -14.68
N LYS A 99 -11.05 -25.10 -15.98
CA LYS A 99 -9.77 -24.52 -16.45
C LYS A 99 -9.55 -23.07 -16.00
N LYS A 100 -10.62 -22.29 -15.81
CA LYS A 100 -10.49 -20.88 -15.39
C LYS A 100 -10.30 -20.77 -13.88
N GLN A 101 -10.98 -21.61 -13.10
CA GLN A 101 -10.91 -21.64 -11.63
C GLN A 101 -9.66 -22.33 -11.07
N THR A 102 -9.24 -23.47 -11.64
CA THR A 102 -8.02 -24.16 -11.20
C THR A 102 -6.78 -23.31 -11.43
N THR A 103 -6.75 -22.57 -12.54
CA THR A 103 -5.68 -21.60 -12.85
C THR A 103 -5.68 -20.44 -11.85
N THR A 104 -6.84 -19.91 -11.43
CA THR A 104 -6.89 -18.79 -10.47
C THR A 104 -6.51 -19.18 -9.05
N LEU A 105 -6.90 -20.37 -8.59
CA LEU A 105 -6.54 -20.87 -7.26
C LEU A 105 -5.08 -21.32 -7.18
N SER A 106 -4.52 -21.89 -8.25
CA SER A 106 -3.09 -22.18 -8.31
C SER A 106 -2.26 -20.89 -8.36
N GLU A 107 -2.67 -19.91 -9.16
CA GLU A 107 -2.03 -18.57 -9.21
C GLU A 107 -2.13 -17.85 -7.85
N GLU A 108 -3.27 -17.91 -7.17
CA GLU A 108 -3.45 -17.30 -5.85
C GLU A 108 -2.54 -17.95 -4.79
N ASN A 109 -2.45 -19.28 -4.76
CA ASN A 109 -1.59 -20.00 -3.82
C ASN A 109 -0.10 -19.81 -4.10
N GLU A 110 0.31 -19.84 -5.37
CA GLU A 110 1.69 -19.60 -5.81
C GLU A 110 2.12 -18.14 -5.50
N GLN A 111 1.23 -17.17 -5.75
CA GLN A 111 1.49 -15.76 -5.45
C GLN A 111 1.52 -15.49 -3.93
N ILE A 112 0.71 -16.19 -3.13
CA ILE A 112 0.76 -16.13 -1.67
C ILE A 112 2.10 -16.67 -1.13
N GLU A 113 2.65 -17.74 -1.72
CA GLU A 113 3.99 -18.21 -1.37
C GLU A 113 5.09 -17.25 -1.82
N ILE A 114 4.99 -16.65 -3.01
CA ILE A 114 5.93 -15.64 -3.50
C ILE A 114 5.93 -14.38 -2.62
N ASP A 115 4.76 -13.90 -2.18
CA ASP A 115 4.63 -12.73 -1.31
C ASP A 115 5.11 -13.02 0.13
N LYS A 116 5.13 -14.29 0.57
CA LYS A 116 5.82 -14.70 1.81
C LYS A 116 7.35 -14.58 1.68
N GLY A 117 7.90 -14.79 0.49
CA GLY A 117 9.34 -14.75 0.20
C GLY A 117 9.90 -13.35 -0.11
N LYS A 118 9.13 -12.47 -0.75
CA LYS A 118 9.58 -11.11 -1.12
C LYS A 118 9.28 -10.07 -0.03
N ARG A 119 10.08 -10.11 1.03
CA ARG A 119 9.98 -9.13 2.13
C ARG A 119 10.86 -7.91 1.95
N PHE A 120 11.89 -7.97 1.11
CA PHE A 120 12.73 -6.80 0.82
C PHE A 120 12.09 -5.96 -0.30
N ILE A 121 12.17 -4.64 -0.16
CA ILE A 121 11.71 -3.67 -1.16
C ILE A 121 12.93 -2.93 -1.67
N LEU A 122 13.09 -2.88 -3.00
CA LEU A 122 13.97 -1.89 -3.64
C LEU A 122 13.16 -1.13 -4.67
N ALA A 123 13.12 0.20 -4.54
CA ALA A 123 12.36 1.05 -5.43
C ALA A 123 13.09 2.35 -5.77
N TYR A 124 12.74 2.91 -6.91
CA TYR A 124 13.18 4.20 -7.40
C TYR A 124 11.96 5.10 -7.57
N GLU A 125 12.13 6.38 -7.29
CA GLU A 125 11.11 7.39 -7.53
C GLU A 125 11.67 8.53 -8.37
N ALA A 126 10.87 9.05 -9.29
CA ALA A 126 11.21 10.22 -10.06
C ALA A 126 9.96 11.07 -10.27
N GLY A 127 10.11 12.38 -10.35
CA GLY A 127 8.96 13.22 -10.56
C GLY A 127 9.24 14.71 -10.54
N TYR A 128 8.16 15.45 -10.39
CA TYR A 128 8.15 16.89 -10.30
C TYR A 128 7.90 17.32 -8.85
N SER A 129 8.60 18.35 -8.40
CA SER A 129 8.48 18.89 -7.06
C SER A 129 8.29 20.39 -7.09
N LEU A 130 7.33 20.87 -6.32
CA LEU A 130 7.17 22.27 -5.98
C LEU A 130 7.85 22.51 -4.64
N PHE A 131 8.84 23.38 -4.64
CA PHE A 131 9.51 23.89 -3.45
C PHE A 131 8.89 25.22 -3.04
N SER A 132 8.69 25.41 -1.75
CA SER A 132 8.18 26.66 -1.18
C SER A 132 8.86 26.95 0.15
N ASP A 133 9.39 28.16 0.30
CA ASP A 133 9.82 28.75 1.58
C ASP A 133 9.00 30.03 1.89
N GLN A 134 9.33 30.77 2.95
CA GLN A 134 8.58 31.98 3.33
C GLN A 134 8.61 33.12 2.27
N SER A 135 9.55 33.07 1.33
CA SER A 135 9.88 34.15 0.38
C SER A 135 9.90 33.72 -1.09
N ASN A 136 10.11 32.43 -1.38
CA ASN A 136 10.36 31.90 -2.71
C ASN A 136 9.50 30.68 -2.99
N ASN A 137 9.10 30.55 -4.25
CA ASN A 137 8.57 29.31 -4.81
C ASN A 137 9.46 28.91 -5.99
N ALA A 138 9.80 27.63 -6.05
CA ALA A 138 10.53 27.05 -7.16
C ALA A 138 9.88 25.73 -7.56
N SER A 139 10.15 25.29 -8.78
CA SER A 139 9.69 24.00 -9.23
C SER A 139 10.81 23.25 -9.90
N GLY A 140 10.78 21.92 -9.81
CA GLY A 140 11.97 21.13 -10.06
C GLY A 140 11.66 19.68 -10.37
N MET A 141 12.71 18.97 -10.73
CA MET A 141 12.69 17.52 -10.87
C MET A 141 13.41 16.89 -9.70
N TYR A 142 12.94 15.72 -9.28
CA TYR A 142 13.62 14.94 -8.26
C TYR A 142 13.78 13.48 -8.69
N LEU A 143 14.79 12.85 -8.11
CA LEU A 143 15.07 11.42 -8.23
C LEU A 143 15.36 10.88 -6.83
N GLY A 144 14.87 9.69 -6.54
CA GLY A 144 15.07 9.02 -5.27
C GLY A 144 15.19 7.51 -5.42
N MET A 145 15.75 6.91 -4.39
CA MET A 145 15.82 5.47 -4.19
C MET A 145 15.37 5.14 -2.77
N MET A 146 14.71 4.00 -2.62
CA MET A 146 14.25 3.51 -1.34
C MET A 146 14.57 2.03 -1.19
N ALA A 147 15.04 1.66 0.00
CA ALA A 147 15.22 0.27 0.40
C ALA A 147 14.36 0.02 1.64
N GLY A 148 13.67 -1.11 1.71
CA GLY A 148 12.71 -1.34 2.78
C GLY A 148 12.40 -2.79 3.07
N TYR A 149 11.56 -2.97 4.08
CA TYR A 149 11.06 -4.25 4.53
C TYR A 149 9.54 -4.25 4.62
N LYS A 150 8.92 -5.25 3.99
CA LYS A 150 7.49 -5.52 4.01
C LYS A 150 7.19 -6.48 5.17
N PHE A 151 6.49 -5.99 6.19
CA PHE A 151 6.06 -6.81 7.33
C PHE A 151 4.93 -7.75 6.95
N ASN A 152 4.00 -7.24 6.16
CA ASN A 152 2.91 -8.00 5.58
C ASN A 152 2.44 -7.30 4.29
N ARG A 153 1.49 -7.91 3.59
CA ARG A 153 0.96 -7.38 2.32
C ARG A 153 0.57 -5.89 2.40
N ALA A 154 -0.02 -5.46 3.52
CA ALA A 154 -0.46 -4.07 3.71
C ALA A 154 0.65 -3.12 4.19
N LEU A 155 1.53 -3.55 5.09
CA LEU A 155 2.43 -2.67 5.84
C LEU A 155 3.91 -2.92 5.51
N SER A 156 4.64 -1.83 5.24
CA SER A 156 6.10 -1.84 5.11
C SER A 156 6.74 -0.59 5.71
N THR A 157 8.05 -0.66 5.89
CA THR A 157 8.89 0.50 6.19
C THR A 157 10.03 0.58 5.17
N GLU A 158 10.41 1.80 4.80
CA GLU A 158 11.47 2.09 3.86
C GLU A 158 12.39 3.20 4.38
N ILE A 159 13.68 3.08 4.09
CA ILE A 159 14.63 4.19 4.11
C ILE A 159 14.60 4.80 2.70
N LEU A 160 14.35 6.10 2.60
CA LEU A 160 14.43 6.88 1.37
C LEU A 160 15.71 7.72 1.37
N PHE A 161 16.39 7.72 0.23
CA PHE A 161 17.37 8.72 -0.14
C PHE A 161 16.93 9.38 -1.45
N SER A 162 16.78 10.71 -1.48
CA SER A 162 16.36 11.43 -2.70
C SER A 162 17.08 12.76 -2.85
N GLY A 163 17.24 13.20 -4.08
CA GLY A 163 17.78 14.52 -4.42
C GLY A 163 16.96 15.20 -5.51
N GLY A 164 16.89 16.53 -5.44
CA GLY A 164 16.14 17.36 -6.37
C GLY A 164 16.97 18.49 -6.95
N THR A 165 16.63 18.91 -8.17
CA THR A 165 17.08 20.16 -8.77
C THR A 165 15.87 21.02 -9.09
N PHE A 166 15.91 22.28 -8.69
CA PHE A 166 14.82 23.23 -8.80
C PHE A 166 15.26 24.42 -9.64
N PHE A 167 14.30 24.93 -10.40
CA PHE A 167 14.42 26.04 -11.32
C PHE A 167 13.59 27.19 -10.74
N PRO A 168 14.16 27.96 -9.79
CA PRO A 168 13.49 29.15 -9.26
C PRO A 168 13.18 30.11 -10.41
N LYS A 169 12.06 30.84 -10.29
CA LYS A 169 11.71 31.87 -11.26
C LYS A 169 12.76 32.98 -11.21
N GLU A 170 13.16 33.49 -12.38
CA GLU A 170 14.02 34.66 -12.44
C GLU A 170 13.45 35.79 -11.57
N PRO A 171 14.25 36.37 -10.67
CA PRO A 171 13.77 37.38 -9.76
C PRO A 171 13.30 38.61 -10.55
N THR A 172 12.14 39.15 -10.19
CA THR A 172 11.65 40.43 -10.73
C THR A 172 12.36 41.65 -10.12
N GLY A 173 13.54 41.46 -9.52
CA GLY A 173 14.27 42.47 -8.74
C GLY A 173 15.79 42.23 -8.72
N SER A 174 16.42 42.76 -7.67
CA SER A 174 17.86 42.96 -7.54
C SER A 174 18.70 41.69 -7.34
N ILE A 175 18.24 40.77 -6.49
CA ILE A 175 18.95 39.53 -6.13
C ILE A 175 17.96 38.39 -6.23
N GLY A 176 18.38 37.22 -6.74
CA GLY A 176 17.54 36.04 -6.66
C GLY A 176 18.28 34.72 -6.87
N ILE A 177 17.61 33.65 -6.43
CA ILE A 177 18.11 32.28 -6.52
C ILE A 177 18.11 31.87 -8.00
N THR A 178 19.23 31.32 -8.46
CA THR A 178 19.41 30.87 -9.85
C THR A 178 19.61 29.37 -9.97
N GLU A 179 20.08 28.73 -8.90
CA GLU A 179 20.22 27.28 -8.81
C GLU A 179 19.79 26.87 -7.40
N LEU A 180 18.92 25.87 -7.28
CA LEU A 180 18.52 25.30 -6.00
C LEU A 180 18.51 23.78 -6.12
N LYS A 181 19.17 23.10 -5.19
CA LYS A 181 19.22 21.65 -5.08
C LYS A 181 18.79 21.21 -3.70
N SER A 182 18.22 20.02 -3.61
CA SER A 182 17.91 19.39 -2.33
C SER A 182 18.51 17.99 -2.23
N LEU A 183 18.83 17.60 -1.01
CA LEU A 183 19.14 16.22 -0.65
C LEU A 183 18.34 15.83 0.59
N GLU A 184 17.87 14.60 0.62
CA GLU A 184 16.96 14.13 1.65
C GLU A 184 17.27 12.68 2.03
N LEU A 185 17.21 12.41 3.33
CA LEU A 185 17.28 11.08 3.91
C LEU A 185 16.11 10.93 4.89
N GLY A 186 15.32 9.87 4.77
CA GLY A 186 14.16 9.70 5.65
C GLY A 186 13.72 8.28 5.86
N LEU A 187 13.01 8.05 6.96
CA LEU A 187 12.27 6.84 7.26
C LEU A 187 10.81 7.05 6.85
N ARG A 188 10.28 6.09 6.11
CA ARG A 188 8.91 6.09 5.60
C ARG A 188 8.21 4.80 6.02
N GLY A 189 6.96 4.92 6.46
CA GLY A 189 6.02 3.82 6.61
C GLY A 189 5.00 3.89 5.49
N THR A 190 4.69 2.75 4.89
CA THR A 190 3.70 2.65 3.80
C THR A 190 2.61 1.67 4.18
N TYR A 191 1.35 2.12 4.09
CA TYR A 191 0.15 1.29 4.27
C TYR A 191 -0.59 1.14 2.94
N ARG A 192 -0.91 -0.09 2.55
CA ARG A 192 -1.49 -0.44 1.24
C ARG A 192 -2.86 -1.07 1.37
N ILE A 193 -3.82 -0.52 0.64
CA ILE A 193 -5.19 -1.04 0.49
C ILE A 193 -5.29 -1.67 -0.89
N HIS A 194 -5.41 -3.00 -0.95
CA HIS A 194 -5.41 -3.73 -2.21
C HIS A 194 -6.83 -3.88 -2.76
N PHE A 195 -6.98 -3.73 -4.07
CA PHE A 195 -8.26 -3.94 -4.76
C PHE A 195 -8.47 -5.39 -5.20
N SER A 196 -7.42 -6.22 -5.11
CA SER A 196 -7.44 -7.63 -5.50
C SER A 196 -6.79 -8.48 -4.41
N PRO A 197 -7.22 -9.72 -4.19
CA PRO A 197 -6.51 -10.66 -3.31
C PRO A 197 -5.17 -11.14 -3.89
N ILE A 198 -5.00 -11.09 -5.23
CA ILE A 198 -3.85 -11.66 -5.93
C ILE A 198 -2.91 -10.57 -6.45
N LYS A 199 -3.45 -9.51 -7.07
CA LYS A 199 -2.64 -8.46 -7.69
C LYS A 199 -2.22 -7.40 -6.68
N ASP A 200 -0.98 -6.91 -6.78
CA ASP A 200 -0.45 -5.79 -6.01
C ASP A 200 -0.90 -4.44 -6.60
N ASN A 201 -2.22 -4.28 -6.72
CA ASN A 201 -2.87 -3.07 -7.21
C ASN A 201 -3.72 -2.48 -6.10
N GLY A 202 -3.65 -1.16 -5.90
CA GLY A 202 -4.34 -0.55 -4.78
C GLY A 202 -4.01 0.90 -4.53
N LEU A 203 -4.55 1.42 -3.43
CA LEU A 203 -4.14 2.69 -2.85
C LEU A 203 -2.98 2.44 -1.88
N TYR A 204 -2.06 3.38 -1.78
CA TYR A 204 -1.10 3.41 -0.69
C TYR A 204 -1.12 4.78 0.00
N LEU A 205 -0.85 4.77 1.30
CA LEU A 205 -0.66 5.93 2.14
C LEU A 205 0.75 5.88 2.70
N VAL A 206 1.42 7.03 2.75
CA VAL A 206 2.77 7.17 3.31
C VAL A 206 2.79 8.18 4.44
N GLY A 207 3.61 7.89 5.44
CA GLY A 207 3.94 8.79 6.53
C GLY A 207 5.38 8.57 6.97
N GLY A 208 6.08 9.60 7.40
CA GLY A 208 7.47 9.44 7.76
C GLY A 208 8.13 10.68 8.32
N LEU A 209 9.38 10.50 8.72
CA LEU A 209 10.26 11.53 9.25
C LEU A 209 11.57 11.50 8.48
N GLY A 210 12.21 12.64 8.32
CA GLY A 210 13.49 12.70 7.63
C GLY A 210 14.25 13.97 7.90
N TYR A 211 15.45 14.03 7.35
CA TYR A 211 16.29 15.20 7.34
C TYR A 211 16.49 15.62 5.89
N ALA A 212 16.34 16.91 5.62
CA ALA A 212 16.52 17.47 4.29
C ALA A 212 17.45 18.66 4.38
N GLY A 213 18.26 18.85 3.34
CA GLY A 213 19.11 20.02 3.16
C GLY A 213 18.94 20.59 1.76
N THR A 214 18.95 21.91 1.65
CA THR A 214 18.98 22.63 0.39
C THR A 214 20.28 23.41 0.26
N TYR A 215 20.78 23.55 -0.97
CA TYR A 215 21.96 24.34 -1.28
C TYR A 215 21.85 24.83 -2.72
N GLY A 216 22.57 25.88 -3.05
CA GLY A 216 22.38 26.51 -4.35
C GLY A 216 23.22 27.75 -4.56
N LYS A 217 22.74 28.60 -5.47
CA LYS A 217 23.37 29.86 -5.82
C LYS A 217 22.34 30.96 -6.00
N TYR A 218 22.75 32.18 -5.70
CA TYR A 218 21.99 33.39 -6.03
C TYR A 218 22.84 34.32 -6.89
N THR A 219 22.19 35.09 -7.75
CA THR A 219 22.82 36.10 -8.60
C THR A 219 22.37 37.49 -8.17
N ASP A 220 23.32 38.41 -8.05
CA ASP A 220 23.05 39.83 -7.84
C ASP A 220 23.01 40.53 -9.19
N TYR A 221 21.80 40.85 -9.66
CA TYR A 221 21.55 41.50 -10.94
C TYR A 221 21.78 43.02 -10.91
N LEU A 222 21.97 43.62 -9.73
CA LEU A 222 22.31 45.05 -9.64
C LEU A 222 23.79 45.33 -9.88
N GLN A 223 24.65 44.33 -9.68
CA GLN A 223 26.08 44.48 -9.92
C GLN A 223 26.43 44.26 -11.39
N LYS A 224 27.36 45.07 -11.90
CA LYS A 224 27.83 44.96 -13.29
C LYS A 224 28.45 43.57 -13.52
N GLY A 225 27.89 42.83 -14.47
CA GLY A 225 28.32 41.46 -14.79
C GLY A 225 27.58 40.37 -14.02
N SER A 226 26.57 40.72 -13.22
CA SER A 226 25.67 39.79 -12.52
C SER A 226 26.40 38.65 -11.79
N PRO A 227 27.28 38.97 -10.81
CA PRO A 227 28.04 37.96 -10.10
C PRO A 227 27.12 36.97 -9.36
N THR A 228 27.56 35.71 -9.31
CA THR A 228 26.86 34.61 -8.64
C THR A 228 27.59 34.23 -7.37
N TYR A 229 26.84 34.01 -6.30
CA TYR A 229 27.31 33.64 -4.97
C TYR A 229 26.67 32.34 -4.51
N ASN A 230 27.32 31.63 -3.59
CA ASN A 230 26.73 30.46 -2.96
C ASN A 230 25.59 30.88 -2.04
N LEU A 231 24.48 30.16 -2.11
CA LEU A 231 23.38 30.29 -1.17
C LEU A 231 23.74 29.55 0.11
N ASP A 232 23.61 30.22 1.26
CA ASP A 232 23.67 29.55 2.57
C ASP A 232 22.54 28.53 2.63
N GLY A 233 22.91 27.26 2.73
CA GLY A 233 21.96 26.16 2.68
C GLY A 233 21.07 26.10 3.93
N TYR A 234 19.83 25.68 3.74
CA TYR A 234 18.91 25.40 4.85
C TYR A 234 18.73 23.90 5.00
N ASP A 235 18.95 23.39 6.19
CA ASP A 235 18.70 22.01 6.55
C ASP A 235 17.81 21.89 7.79
N GLY A 236 17.28 20.70 8.03
CA GLY A 236 16.45 20.46 9.19
C GLY A 236 15.70 19.14 9.14
N PHE A 237 15.09 18.80 10.28
CA PHE A 237 14.18 17.67 10.36
C PHE A 237 12.80 18.03 9.83
N GLY A 238 12.14 17.03 9.27
CA GLY A 238 10.83 17.19 8.67
C GLY A 238 9.99 15.94 8.80
N TYR A 239 8.71 16.12 8.49
CA TYR A 239 7.78 15.01 8.31
C TYR A 239 7.30 14.98 6.87
N ARG A 240 6.88 13.79 6.45
CA ARG A 240 6.26 13.57 5.14
C ARG A 240 4.94 12.85 5.30
N ILE A 241 3.98 13.21 4.46
CA ILE A 241 2.68 12.56 4.35
C ILE A 241 2.28 12.52 2.89
N GLY A 242 1.58 11.47 2.48
CA GLY A 242 1.14 11.38 1.10
C GLY A 242 0.44 10.08 0.81
N GLY A 243 0.30 9.81 -0.47
CA GLY A 243 -0.27 8.56 -0.95
C GLY A 243 -0.42 8.56 -2.45
N GLY A 244 -0.94 7.46 -2.96
CA GLY A 244 -1.04 7.29 -4.38
C GLY A 244 -1.67 5.96 -4.77
N LEU A 245 -1.62 5.69 -6.08
CA LEU A 245 -2.09 4.45 -6.67
C LEU A 245 -0.91 3.57 -7.04
N LYS A 246 -1.06 2.27 -6.82
CA LYS A 246 -0.11 1.23 -7.16
C LYS A 246 -0.70 0.28 -8.19
N PHE A 247 0.12 -0.09 -9.17
CA PHE A 247 -0.19 -0.98 -10.28
C PHE A 247 0.97 -1.99 -10.44
N GLY A 248 1.01 -3.01 -9.59
CA GLY A 248 2.10 -3.97 -9.55
C GLY A 248 3.40 -3.30 -9.12
N ILE A 249 4.41 -3.34 -9.99
CA ILE A 249 5.73 -2.74 -9.74
C ILE A 249 5.76 -1.22 -9.94
N PHE A 250 4.70 -0.63 -10.47
CA PHE A 250 4.58 0.80 -10.72
C PHE A 250 3.68 1.48 -9.69
N GLY A 251 3.96 2.74 -9.37
CA GLY A 251 3.08 3.58 -8.58
C GLY A 251 3.11 5.03 -9.06
N VAL A 252 2.03 5.76 -8.81
CA VAL A 252 1.95 7.21 -9.00
C VAL A 252 1.49 7.82 -7.68
N GLY A 253 2.16 8.85 -7.19
CA GLY A 253 1.91 9.42 -5.87
C GLY A 253 1.99 10.92 -5.81
N LEU A 254 1.32 11.46 -4.79
CA LEU A 254 1.45 12.82 -4.32
C LEU A 254 1.94 12.78 -2.88
N GLU A 255 3.00 13.52 -2.58
CA GLU A 255 3.59 13.58 -1.26
C GLU A 255 3.91 15.01 -0.86
N TYR A 256 3.57 15.37 0.37
CA TYR A 256 3.93 16.63 0.99
C TYR A 256 4.96 16.39 2.09
N GLN A 257 5.99 17.23 2.12
CA GLN A 257 7.06 17.19 3.12
C GLN A 257 7.31 18.59 3.64
N ALA A 258 7.28 18.76 4.97
CA ALA A 258 7.59 20.02 5.63
C ALA A 258 8.83 19.86 6.50
N VAL A 259 9.74 20.84 6.46
CA VAL A 259 11.02 20.85 7.17
C VAL A 259 11.05 22.05 8.11
N GLU A 260 11.01 21.79 9.43
CA GLU A 260 11.17 22.76 10.54
C GLU A 260 10.50 24.16 10.38
N ARG A 261 9.40 24.28 9.61
CA ARG A 261 8.76 25.55 9.19
C ARG A 261 9.67 26.48 8.37
N ILE A 262 10.76 25.95 7.83
CA ILE A 262 11.70 26.68 6.99
C ILE A 262 11.24 26.61 5.54
N TYR A 263 10.99 25.39 5.05
CA TYR A 263 10.54 25.15 3.69
C TYR A 263 9.73 23.85 3.58
N SER A 264 9.10 23.65 2.43
CA SER A 264 8.32 22.46 2.13
C SER A 264 8.42 22.04 0.67
N PHE A 265 8.15 20.76 0.42
CA PHE A 265 8.04 20.18 -0.90
C PHE A 265 6.64 19.59 -1.10
N LEU A 266 6.06 19.83 -2.27
CA LEU A 266 4.94 19.06 -2.80
C LEU A 266 5.43 18.28 -4.02
N LYS A 267 5.45 16.96 -3.94
CA LYS A 267 6.02 16.06 -4.93
C LYS A 267 4.91 15.27 -5.61
N ILE A 268 4.91 15.28 -6.94
CA ILE A 268 4.16 14.32 -7.75
C ILE A 268 5.16 13.45 -8.49
N GLY A 269 5.04 12.13 -8.37
CA GLY A 269 6.03 11.24 -8.95
C GLY A 269 5.53 9.85 -9.28
N VAL A 270 6.37 9.16 -10.03
CA VAL A 270 6.23 7.75 -10.38
C VAL A 270 7.24 6.97 -9.55
N THR A 271 6.80 5.84 -9.01
CA THR A 271 7.64 4.88 -8.31
C THR A 271 7.73 3.60 -9.13
N TYR A 272 8.91 3.01 -9.18
CA TYR A 272 9.17 1.70 -9.78
C TYR A 272 9.93 0.81 -8.80
N GLY A 273 9.42 -0.37 -8.47
CA GLY A 273 10.03 -1.21 -7.43
C GLY A 273 9.79 -2.71 -7.54
N PHE A 274 10.70 -3.48 -6.94
CA PHE A 274 10.74 -4.94 -6.90
C PHE A 274 10.67 -5.51 -5.49
#